data_AF-A0A359G340-F1
#
_entry.id   AF-A0A359G340-F1
#
_cell.length_a   1.000
_cell.length_b   1.000
_cell.length_c   1.000
_cell.angle_alpha   90.00
_cell.angle_beta   90.00
_cell.angle_gamma   90.00
#
_symmetry.space_group_name_H-M   'P 1'
#
loop_
_entity.id
_entity.type
_entity.pdbx_description
1 polymer ?
#
loop_
_entity_poly.entity_id
_entity_poly.type
_entity_poly.pdbx_seq_one_letter_code
_entity_poly.pdbx_strand_id
1 'polypeptide(L)'
;MARVIFLTDFSEAYARGLLTGIARYAKEQQQGWSLIRLPLSIREKSGIEAVVEWALKMRADAVIGQFYNTDNVELFRRNGIIAIAQDFKRRFASIPNITAPHATAGRICADYFLKKGFRHFAFYGTHDIEWVDERRIGFRDAIRAANASYTFSELLNRTGNDLWYYDSSQLASWLESLPKPVAIMACDDNHAYHITEACHQAEGGGKRLRIPDDIAVVGVDNDETICRLSQPNLSSLNQAVEQAGYDVARLIDRMLQQPDAPWEDVMVMPQHVTSRQSTDIYAHNDLYIAEVLKYIYENINQKISVDDLVALVPLSRRLLETRFKREMGTSIYDYIIRLRIEKVMQQLREGASVSEAAADLGFSDIKNLSRIFRQIEGITPSEYRLRYGVKK
;
A
#
# COMPACT_ATOMS: atom_id res chain seq x y z
N MET A 1 -5.25 17.39 -28.78
CA MET A 1 -4.03 17.39 -27.95
C MET A 1 -4.38 18.08 -26.66
N ALA A 2 -4.47 17.34 -25.55
CA ALA A 2 -4.80 17.92 -24.26
C ALA A 2 -3.58 18.62 -23.62
N ARG A 3 -3.83 19.75 -22.97
CA ARG A 3 -2.86 20.54 -22.19
C ARG A 3 -3.28 20.46 -20.74
N VAL A 4 -2.51 19.73 -19.93
CA VAL A 4 -2.90 19.40 -18.56
C VAL A 4 -1.94 20.03 -17.57
N ILE A 5 -2.48 20.74 -16.59
CA ILE A 5 -1.74 21.20 -15.42
C ILE A 5 -1.79 20.12 -14.34
N PHE A 6 -0.63 19.80 -13.76
CA PHE A 6 -0.52 19.06 -12.52
C PHE A 6 -0.15 20.02 -11.38
N LEU A 7 -1.07 20.16 -10.43
CA LEU A 7 -0.92 20.91 -9.18
C LEU A 7 -0.78 19.92 -8.01
N THR A 8 0.39 19.32 -7.88
CA THR A 8 0.67 18.26 -6.88
C THR A 8 2.16 18.24 -6.53
N ASP A 9 2.53 17.44 -5.52
CA ASP A 9 3.93 17.20 -5.21
C ASP A 9 4.52 16.10 -6.13
N PHE A 10 5.56 16.45 -6.89
CA PHE A 10 6.25 15.52 -7.77
C PHE A 10 7.35 14.70 -7.07
N SER A 11 7.64 15.04 -5.81
CA SER A 11 8.56 14.28 -4.95
C SER A 11 7.99 12.92 -4.54
N GLU A 12 6.67 12.76 -4.58
CA GLU A 12 5.97 11.52 -4.21
C GLU A 12 5.83 10.54 -5.39
N ALA A 13 5.95 9.24 -5.10
CA ALA A 13 5.71 8.18 -6.10
C ALA A 13 4.29 8.22 -6.67
N TYR A 14 3.30 8.65 -5.89
CA TYR A 14 1.90 8.71 -6.31
C TYR A 14 1.72 9.60 -7.56
N ALA A 15 2.22 10.84 -7.52
CA ALA A 15 2.13 11.77 -8.65
C ALA A 15 2.88 11.24 -9.89
N ARG A 16 4.06 10.62 -9.68
CA ARG A 16 4.83 10.00 -10.78
C ARG A 16 4.09 8.81 -11.40
N GLY A 17 3.42 8.01 -10.59
CA GLY A 17 2.58 6.89 -11.04
C GLY A 17 1.45 7.39 -11.94
N LEU A 18 0.71 8.42 -11.51
CA LEU A 18 -0.34 9.02 -12.33
C LEU A 18 0.19 9.49 -13.69
N LEU A 19 1.32 10.22 -13.69
CA LEU A 19 1.93 10.70 -14.94
C LEU A 19 2.33 9.56 -15.88
N THR A 20 2.86 8.46 -15.33
CA THR A 20 3.24 7.28 -16.11
C THR A 20 2.01 6.67 -16.80
N GLY A 21 0.90 6.57 -16.07
CA GLY A 21 -0.39 6.12 -16.61
C GLY A 21 -0.94 7.01 -17.72
N ILE A 22 -0.90 8.33 -17.51
CA ILE A 22 -1.33 9.31 -18.52
C ILE A 22 -0.45 9.21 -19.77
N ALA A 23 0.86 9.13 -19.61
CA ALA A 23 1.80 8.99 -20.72
C ALA A 23 1.54 7.70 -21.51
N ARG A 24 1.22 6.59 -20.82
CA ARG A 24 0.84 5.32 -21.45
C ARG A 24 -0.43 5.48 -22.29
N TYR A 25 -1.48 6.09 -21.75
CA TYR A 25 -2.71 6.36 -22.49
C TYR A 25 -2.46 7.22 -23.73
N ALA A 26 -1.76 8.35 -23.57
CA ALA A 26 -1.47 9.26 -24.67
C ALA A 26 -0.69 8.57 -25.81
N LYS A 27 0.29 7.72 -25.47
CA LYS A 27 1.04 6.92 -26.43
C LYS A 27 0.15 5.93 -27.18
N GLU A 28 -0.73 5.21 -26.49
CA GLU A 28 -1.65 4.25 -27.09
C GLU A 28 -2.66 4.91 -28.04
N GLN A 29 -3.13 6.11 -27.69
CA GLN A 29 -4.02 6.91 -28.55
C GLN A 29 -3.28 7.71 -29.64
N GLN A 30 -1.94 7.58 -29.74
CA GLN A 30 -1.09 8.35 -30.66
C GLN A 30 -1.26 9.87 -30.52
N GLN A 31 -1.48 10.35 -29.29
CA GLN A 31 -1.66 11.76 -28.96
C GLN A 31 -0.42 12.31 -28.24
N GLY A 32 -0.01 13.54 -28.56
CA GLY A 32 1.08 14.23 -27.85
C GLY A 32 0.53 15.15 -26.77
N TRP A 33 0.23 14.66 -25.56
CA TRP A 33 -0.26 15.52 -24.48
C TRP A 33 0.82 16.48 -23.96
N SER A 34 0.42 17.71 -23.62
CA SER A 34 1.32 18.69 -22.99
C SER A 34 1.11 18.69 -21.49
N LEU A 35 2.18 18.50 -20.73
CA LEU A 35 2.17 18.57 -19.26
C LEU A 35 2.74 19.90 -18.79
N ILE A 36 2.05 20.54 -17.85
CA ILE A 36 2.49 21.75 -17.16
C ILE A 36 2.53 21.43 -15.67
N ARG A 37 3.71 21.60 -15.06
CA ARG A 37 3.88 21.37 -13.61
C ARG A 37 3.70 22.69 -12.89
N LEU A 38 2.72 22.76 -12.00
CA LEU A 38 2.45 23.94 -11.19
C LEU A 38 2.70 23.57 -9.70
N PRO A 39 3.61 24.28 -9.00
CA PRO A 39 3.86 24.00 -7.58
C PRO A 39 2.63 24.29 -6.71
N LEU A 40 2.42 23.46 -5.67
CA LEU A 40 1.36 23.64 -4.68
C LEU A 40 1.40 25.03 -4.02
N SER A 41 2.60 25.61 -3.87
CA SER A 41 2.81 26.92 -3.27
C SER A 41 2.06 28.06 -3.97
N ILE A 42 1.72 27.90 -5.26
CA ILE A 42 0.92 28.91 -5.98
C ILE A 42 -0.48 29.02 -5.38
N ARG A 43 -1.15 27.87 -5.16
CA ARG A 43 -2.44 27.81 -4.49
C ARG A 43 -2.34 28.29 -3.04
N GLU A 44 -1.32 27.83 -2.32
CA GLU A 44 -1.15 28.14 -0.89
C GLU A 44 -0.92 29.62 -0.61
N LYS A 45 -0.18 30.31 -1.50
CA LYS A 45 0.16 31.73 -1.30
C LYS A 45 -0.80 32.69 -1.98
N SER A 46 -1.39 32.29 -3.11
CA SER A 46 -2.15 33.20 -3.98
C SER A 46 -3.58 32.74 -4.25
N GLY A 47 -4.03 31.66 -3.62
CA GLY A 47 -5.39 31.15 -3.73
C GLY A 47 -5.65 30.36 -5.01
N ILE A 48 -6.87 29.83 -5.12
CA ILE A 48 -7.28 29.01 -6.26
C ILE A 48 -7.49 29.85 -7.52
N GLU A 49 -7.87 31.13 -7.38
CA GLU A 49 -8.03 32.09 -8.47
C GLU A 49 -6.74 32.23 -9.28
N ALA A 50 -5.59 32.32 -8.61
CA ALA A 50 -4.29 32.39 -9.28
C ALA A 50 -4.00 31.12 -10.10
N VAL A 51 -4.41 29.95 -9.62
CA VAL A 51 -4.29 28.69 -10.37
C VAL A 51 -5.13 28.74 -11.66
N VAL A 52 -6.35 29.27 -11.57
CA VAL A 52 -7.25 29.44 -12.73
C VAL A 52 -6.66 30.43 -13.73
N GLU A 53 -6.10 31.56 -13.27
CA GLU A 53 -5.41 32.52 -14.14
C GLU A 53 -4.23 31.88 -14.89
N TRP A 54 -3.41 31.08 -14.20
CA TRP A 54 -2.33 30.32 -14.83
C TRP A 54 -2.88 29.33 -15.87
N ALA A 55 -3.97 28.63 -15.54
CA ALA A 55 -4.60 27.67 -16.43
C ALA A 55 -5.12 28.35 -17.72
N LEU A 56 -5.77 29.51 -17.61
CA LEU A 56 -6.21 30.31 -18.75
C LEU A 56 -5.02 30.81 -19.59
N LYS A 57 -3.99 31.37 -18.94
CA LYS A 57 -2.79 31.87 -19.63
C LYS A 57 -2.09 30.77 -20.42
N MET A 58 -2.06 29.56 -19.88
CA MET A 58 -1.44 28.40 -20.50
C MET A 58 -2.35 27.67 -21.50
N ARG A 59 -3.60 28.09 -21.63
CA ARG A 59 -4.65 27.42 -22.41
C ARG A 59 -4.75 25.95 -21.99
N ALA A 60 -4.82 25.71 -20.69
CA ALA A 60 -4.97 24.37 -20.14
C ALA A 60 -6.40 23.87 -20.37
N ASP A 61 -6.51 22.63 -20.83
CA ASP A 61 -7.76 21.91 -21.00
C ASP A 61 -8.22 21.27 -19.66
N ALA A 62 -7.26 20.87 -18.83
CA ALA A 62 -7.52 20.26 -17.54
C ALA A 62 -6.49 20.65 -16.47
N VAL A 63 -6.92 20.60 -15.21
CA VAL A 63 -6.09 20.70 -14.01
C VAL A 63 -6.36 19.46 -13.15
N ILE A 64 -5.32 18.67 -12.92
CA ILE A 64 -5.31 17.61 -11.92
C ILE A 64 -4.54 18.15 -10.71
N GLY A 65 -5.14 18.14 -9.53
CA GLY A 65 -4.43 18.69 -8.38
C GLY A 65 -5.05 18.42 -7.03
N GLN A 66 -4.26 18.72 -6.01
CA GLN A 66 -4.74 18.77 -4.64
C GLN A 66 -5.49 20.10 -4.45
N PHE A 67 -6.69 20.05 -3.87
CA PHE A 67 -7.53 21.21 -3.58
C PHE A 67 -8.01 21.15 -2.13
N TYR A 68 -8.15 22.29 -1.47
CA TYR A 68 -8.89 22.37 -0.21
C TYR A 68 -10.38 22.39 -0.51
N ASN A 69 -11.21 21.76 0.33
CA ASN A 69 -12.67 21.82 0.13
C ASN A 69 -13.27 23.22 0.34
N THR A 70 -12.47 24.17 0.83
CA THR A 70 -12.78 25.61 0.87
C THR A 70 -12.44 26.33 -0.42
N ASP A 71 -11.66 25.73 -1.33
CA ASP A 71 -11.34 26.30 -2.62
C ASP A 71 -12.59 26.34 -3.51
N ASN A 72 -12.79 27.45 -4.21
CA ASN A 72 -13.87 27.60 -5.19
C ASN A 72 -13.53 26.89 -6.51
N VAL A 73 -13.54 25.55 -6.50
CA VAL A 73 -13.19 24.71 -7.66
C VAL A 73 -14.15 24.87 -8.85
N GLU A 74 -15.34 25.44 -8.65
CA GLU A 74 -16.28 25.76 -9.75
C GLU A 74 -15.74 26.80 -10.72
N LEU A 75 -14.73 27.59 -10.31
CA LEU A 75 -14.06 28.54 -11.20
C LEU A 75 -13.44 27.85 -12.42
N PHE A 76 -12.93 26.62 -12.29
CA PHE A 76 -12.40 25.90 -13.44
C PHE A 76 -13.48 25.63 -14.49
N ARG A 77 -14.63 25.07 -14.07
CA ARG A 77 -15.76 24.78 -14.96
C ARG A 77 -16.29 26.05 -15.63
N ARG A 78 -16.45 27.15 -14.88
CA ARG A 78 -16.89 28.45 -15.42
C ARG A 78 -15.98 29.00 -16.50
N ASN A 79 -14.70 28.60 -16.49
CA ASN A 79 -13.69 29.00 -17.46
C ASN A 79 -13.42 27.91 -18.52
N GLY A 80 -14.26 26.87 -18.60
CA GLY A 80 -14.13 25.80 -19.59
C GLY A 80 -12.96 24.85 -19.32
N ILE A 81 -12.49 24.75 -18.08
CA ILE A 81 -11.34 23.93 -17.67
C ILE A 81 -11.84 22.75 -16.84
N ILE A 82 -11.40 21.54 -17.20
CA ILE A 82 -11.72 20.33 -16.45
C ILE A 82 -10.88 20.30 -15.17
N ALA A 83 -11.49 20.34 -14.00
CA ALA A 83 -10.79 20.11 -12.74
C ALA A 83 -11.01 18.67 -12.26
N ILE A 84 -9.94 18.00 -11.84
CA ILE A 84 -9.96 16.66 -11.25
C ILE A 84 -9.20 16.72 -9.93
N ALA A 85 -9.87 16.39 -8.83
CA ALA A 85 -9.29 16.42 -7.49
C ALA A 85 -8.46 15.16 -7.23
N GLN A 86 -7.16 15.33 -6.98
CA GLN A 86 -6.36 14.27 -6.35
C GLN A 86 -6.75 14.17 -4.87
N ASP A 87 -6.89 12.93 -4.37
CA ASP A 87 -7.15 12.68 -2.95
C ASP A 87 -6.15 13.44 -2.06
N PHE A 88 -6.66 14.23 -1.12
CA PHE A 88 -5.84 15.11 -0.28
C PHE A 88 -6.42 15.27 1.13
N LYS A 89 -7.64 15.83 1.24
CA LYS A 89 -8.33 16.02 2.53
C LYS A 89 -9.69 15.34 2.57
N ARG A 90 -10.58 15.72 1.65
CA ARG A 90 -11.93 15.15 1.49
C ARG A 90 -12.35 15.14 0.04
N ARG A 91 -13.25 14.23 -0.32
CA ARG A 91 -13.78 14.11 -1.69
C ARG A 91 -14.64 15.31 -2.06
N PHE A 92 -14.64 15.65 -3.34
CA PHE A 92 -15.50 16.69 -3.92
C PHE A 92 -16.73 16.05 -4.55
N ALA A 93 -17.92 16.60 -4.29
CA ALA A 93 -19.13 16.20 -4.99
C ALA A 93 -19.30 16.89 -6.35
N SER A 94 -18.59 18.01 -6.57
CA SER A 94 -18.76 18.89 -7.72
C SER A 94 -17.83 18.59 -8.90
N ILE A 95 -16.75 17.86 -8.67
CA ILE A 95 -15.72 17.53 -9.68
C ILE A 95 -15.26 16.08 -9.50
N PRO A 96 -14.77 15.41 -10.56
CA PRO A 96 -14.23 14.06 -10.44
C PRO A 96 -13.07 13.99 -9.45
N ASN A 97 -13.02 12.90 -8.68
CA ASN A 97 -11.94 12.61 -7.75
C ASN A 97 -11.06 11.47 -8.30
N ILE A 98 -9.77 11.55 -8.02
CA ILE A 98 -8.87 10.40 -8.03
C ILE A 98 -8.80 9.93 -6.59
N THR A 99 -9.49 8.84 -6.26
CA THR A 99 -9.66 8.36 -4.87
C THR A 99 -9.52 6.84 -4.80
N ALA A 100 -9.62 6.24 -3.62
CA ALA A 100 -9.49 4.80 -3.42
C ALA A 100 -10.53 4.25 -2.44
N PRO A 101 -10.80 2.93 -2.45
CA PRO A 101 -11.56 2.28 -1.38
C PRO A 101 -10.65 2.09 -0.15
N HIS A 102 -10.38 3.17 0.58
CA HIS A 102 -9.38 3.22 1.66
C HIS A 102 -9.66 2.26 2.82
N ALA A 103 -10.92 2.00 3.14
CA ALA A 103 -11.28 0.96 4.12
C ALA A 103 -10.87 -0.45 3.66
N THR A 104 -10.89 -0.72 2.35
CA THR A 104 -10.39 -1.98 1.80
C THR A 104 -8.86 -2.07 1.93
N ALA A 105 -8.14 -0.96 1.72
CA ALA A 105 -6.70 -0.89 1.96
C ALA A 105 -6.36 -1.23 3.43
N GLY A 106 -7.09 -0.63 4.38
CA GLY A 106 -6.99 -0.97 5.80
C GLY A 106 -7.22 -2.45 6.09
N ARG A 107 -8.28 -3.03 5.51
CA ARG A 107 -8.59 -4.46 5.66
C ARG A 107 -7.48 -5.36 5.12
N ILE A 108 -6.91 -5.05 3.96
CA ILE A 108 -5.81 -5.83 3.37
C ILE A 108 -4.59 -5.85 4.31
N CYS A 109 -4.23 -4.71 4.90
CA CYS A 109 -3.13 -4.64 5.87
C CYS A 109 -3.44 -5.40 7.17
N ALA A 110 -4.70 -5.39 7.63
CA ALA A 110 -5.12 -6.19 8.79
C ALA A 110 -5.01 -7.69 8.50
N ASP A 111 -5.57 -8.15 7.38
CA ASP A 111 -5.51 -9.54 6.94
C ASP A 111 -4.06 -10.00 6.78
N TYR A 112 -3.18 -9.13 6.28
CA TYR A 112 -1.73 -9.38 6.18
C TYR A 112 -1.09 -9.68 7.54
N PHE A 113 -1.33 -8.87 8.56
CA PHE A 113 -0.77 -9.08 9.89
C PHE A 113 -1.45 -10.21 10.67
N LEU A 114 -2.75 -10.41 10.49
CA LEU A 114 -3.49 -11.55 11.08
C LEU A 114 -2.90 -12.89 10.61
N LYS A 115 -2.58 -13.01 9.31
CA LYS A 115 -1.88 -14.20 8.77
C LYS A 115 -0.49 -14.41 9.37
N LYS A 116 0.14 -13.37 9.92
CA LYS A 116 1.44 -13.42 10.61
C LYS A 116 1.33 -13.68 12.12
N GLY A 117 0.12 -13.91 12.64
CA GLY A 117 -0.12 -14.33 14.02
C GLY A 117 -0.25 -13.21 15.05
N PHE A 118 -0.19 -11.95 14.62
CA PHE A 118 -0.27 -10.81 15.55
C PHE A 118 -1.59 -10.79 16.31
N ARG A 119 -1.50 -10.43 17.60
CA ARG A 119 -2.64 -10.25 18.52
C ARG A 119 -2.75 -8.82 19.05
N HIS A 120 -1.69 -8.04 18.83
CA HIS A 120 -1.59 -6.65 19.21
C HIS A 120 -1.40 -5.82 17.96
N PHE A 121 -2.28 -4.83 17.78
CA PHE A 121 -2.32 -4.00 16.59
C PHE A 121 -2.32 -2.53 16.98
N ALA A 122 -1.75 -1.70 16.11
CA ALA A 122 -1.88 -0.27 16.22
C ALA A 122 -1.99 0.43 14.88
N PHE A 123 -2.56 1.63 14.88
CA PHE A 123 -2.61 2.51 13.72
C PHE A 123 -1.89 3.83 14.00
N TYR A 124 -1.07 4.28 13.06
CA TYR A 124 -0.37 5.57 13.15
C TYR A 124 -0.70 6.43 11.93
N GLY A 125 -1.11 7.68 12.16
CA GLY A 125 -1.45 8.58 11.07
C GLY A 125 -1.73 10.00 11.52
N THR A 126 -2.48 10.73 10.70
CA THR A 126 -2.84 12.13 10.93
C THR A 126 -4.35 12.31 11.04
N HIS A 127 -4.81 13.22 11.91
CA HIS A 127 -6.24 13.54 12.05
C HIS A 127 -6.80 14.40 10.91
N ASP A 128 -8.13 14.53 10.84
CA ASP A 128 -8.86 15.45 9.95
C ASP A 128 -8.66 15.22 8.45
N ILE A 129 -8.42 13.96 8.06
CA ILE A 129 -8.25 13.53 6.67
C ILE A 129 -9.12 12.29 6.43
N GLU A 130 -10.07 12.39 5.49
CA GLU A 130 -11.10 11.37 5.24
C GLU A 130 -10.48 10.00 4.87
N TRP A 131 -9.47 10.01 3.99
CA TRP A 131 -8.81 8.76 3.58
C TRP A 131 -8.01 8.10 4.71
N VAL A 132 -7.46 8.87 5.66
CA VAL A 132 -6.77 8.31 6.84
C VAL A 132 -7.77 7.60 7.74
N ASP A 133 -8.92 8.24 8.00
CA ASP A 133 -9.99 7.67 8.81
C ASP A 133 -10.54 6.39 8.19
N GLU A 134 -10.77 6.36 6.87
CA GLU A 134 -11.24 5.16 6.19
C GLU A 134 -10.23 4.01 6.29
N ARG A 135 -8.93 4.26 6.05
CA ARG A 135 -7.87 3.25 6.23
C ARG A 135 -7.87 2.70 7.66
N ARG A 136 -7.93 3.59 8.65
CA ARG A 136 -7.96 3.25 10.08
C ARG A 136 -9.17 2.40 10.46
N ILE A 137 -10.36 2.80 10.01
CA ILE A 137 -11.62 2.08 10.26
C ILE A 137 -11.54 0.67 9.65
N GLY A 138 -11.14 0.57 8.39
CA GLY A 138 -11.00 -0.71 7.69
C GLY A 138 -10.02 -1.66 8.37
N PHE A 139 -8.89 -1.14 8.84
CA PHE A 139 -7.89 -1.91 9.59
C PHE A 139 -8.44 -2.40 10.94
N ARG A 140 -8.98 -1.48 11.75
CA ARG A 140 -9.54 -1.78 13.08
C ARG A 140 -10.70 -2.78 13.02
N ASP A 141 -11.63 -2.58 12.09
CA ASP A 141 -12.85 -3.38 12.03
C ASP A 141 -12.55 -4.81 11.57
N ALA A 142 -11.57 -4.99 10.66
CA ALA A 142 -11.08 -6.31 10.28
C ALA A 142 -10.45 -7.07 11.46
N ILE A 143 -9.66 -6.40 12.29
CA ILE A 143 -9.04 -6.98 13.51
C ILE A 143 -10.13 -7.42 14.50
N ARG A 144 -11.10 -6.55 14.77
CA ARG A 144 -12.21 -6.84 15.69
C ARG A 144 -13.08 -7.99 15.20
N ALA A 145 -13.33 -8.06 13.89
CA ALA A 145 -14.07 -9.15 13.27
C ALA A 145 -13.32 -10.49 13.35
N ALA A 146 -11.98 -10.47 13.30
CA ALA A 146 -11.17 -11.67 13.44
C ALA A 146 -11.17 -12.21 14.88
N ASN A 147 -10.95 -11.35 15.87
CA ASN A 147 -11.06 -11.71 17.28
C ASN A 147 -11.24 -10.49 18.19
N ALA A 148 -12.32 -10.47 18.96
CA ALA A 148 -12.62 -9.40 19.91
C ALA A 148 -11.59 -9.26 21.06
N SER A 149 -10.77 -10.28 21.31
CA SER A 149 -9.72 -10.22 22.34
C SER A 149 -8.41 -9.58 21.86
N TYR A 150 -8.26 -9.29 20.56
CA TYR A 150 -7.06 -8.62 20.05
C TYR A 150 -7.04 -7.16 20.44
N THR A 151 -5.87 -6.65 20.82
CA THR A 151 -5.73 -5.27 21.28
C THR A 151 -5.51 -4.33 20.11
N PHE A 152 -6.10 -3.14 20.18
CA PHE A 152 -5.95 -2.10 19.18
C PHE A 152 -5.63 -0.77 19.86
N SER A 153 -4.57 -0.09 19.41
CA SER A 153 -4.22 1.28 19.82
C SER A 153 -4.09 2.19 18.61
N GLU A 154 -4.19 3.50 18.80
CA GLU A 154 -3.96 4.46 17.73
C GLU A 154 -3.27 5.72 18.22
N LEU A 155 -2.42 6.29 17.38
CA LEU A 155 -1.84 7.62 17.56
C LEU A 155 -2.09 8.42 16.29
N LEU A 156 -2.85 9.51 16.41
CA LEU A 156 -3.15 10.42 15.32
C LEU A 156 -2.50 11.76 15.62
N ASN A 157 -1.52 12.14 14.82
CA ASN A 157 -0.84 13.41 14.97
C ASN A 157 -1.79 14.56 14.59
N ARG A 158 -1.77 15.60 15.43
CA ARG A 158 -2.35 16.89 15.07
C ARG A 158 -1.38 17.61 14.17
N THR A 159 -1.59 17.52 12.86
CA THR A 159 -0.92 18.45 11.95
C THR A 159 -1.41 19.85 12.27
N GLY A 160 -0.51 20.71 12.74
CA GLY A 160 -0.56 22.13 12.39
C GLY A 160 -0.38 22.29 10.87
N ASN A 161 -0.03 23.48 10.40
CA ASN A 161 0.20 23.71 8.96
C ASN A 161 1.35 22.86 8.34
N ASP A 162 2.12 22.12 9.14
CA ASP A 162 3.28 21.36 8.69
C ASP A 162 2.99 19.85 8.71
N LEU A 163 2.59 19.31 7.55
CA LEU A 163 2.39 17.86 7.31
C LEU A 163 3.66 17.03 7.54
N TRP A 164 4.83 17.67 7.55
CA TRP A 164 6.15 17.04 7.65
C TRP A 164 6.71 16.97 9.08
N TYR A 165 6.09 17.66 10.04
CA TYR A 165 6.56 17.71 11.41
C TYR A 165 5.88 16.61 12.25
N TYR A 166 6.67 15.78 12.91
CA TYR A 166 6.18 14.84 13.92
C TYR A 166 6.98 14.96 15.22
N ASP A 167 6.29 14.77 16.34
CA ASP A 167 6.93 14.70 17.66
C ASP A 167 7.54 13.31 17.85
N SER A 168 8.85 13.19 17.61
CA SER A 168 9.57 11.93 17.75
C SER A 168 9.57 11.39 19.18
N SER A 169 9.50 12.26 20.19
CA SER A 169 9.47 11.86 21.60
C SER A 169 8.10 11.29 21.99
N GLN A 170 7.01 11.93 21.54
CA GLN A 170 5.67 11.40 21.70
C GLN A 170 5.51 10.06 20.99
N LEU A 171 5.99 9.97 19.74
CA LEU A 171 5.94 8.74 18.96
C LEU A 171 6.71 7.62 19.66
N ALA A 172 7.95 7.86 20.10
CA ALA A 172 8.76 6.89 20.83
C ALA A 172 8.06 6.39 22.11
N SER A 173 7.54 7.32 22.93
CA SER A 173 6.84 6.96 24.18
C SER A 173 5.58 6.13 23.92
N TRP A 174 4.81 6.47 22.88
CA TRP A 174 3.65 5.67 22.47
C TRP A 174 4.10 4.28 22.00
N LEU A 175 5.12 4.19 21.14
CA LEU A 175 5.65 2.91 20.67
C LEU A 175 6.14 2.03 21.84
N GLU A 176 6.79 2.59 22.86
CA GLU A 176 7.22 1.85 24.06
C GLU A 176 6.03 1.30 24.87
N SER A 177 4.92 2.04 24.92
CA SER A 177 3.71 1.66 25.70
C SER A 177 2.93 0.48 25.11
N LEU A 178 3.10 0.18 23.83
CA LEU A 178 2.32 -0.84 23.13
C LEU A 178 2.71 -2.27 23.57
N PRO A 179 1.74 -3.19 23.76
CA PRO A 179 2.04 -4.59 24.05
C PRO A 179 2.79 -5.25 22.88
N LYS A 180 3.85 -6.01 23.16
CA LYS A 180 4.76 -6.58 22.15
C LYS A 180 4.54 -8.09 21.98
N PRO A 181 4.75 -8.66 20.78
CA PRO A 181 5.02 -7.95 19.51
C PRO A 181 3.75 -7.24 18.98
N VAL A 182 3.90 -6.04 18.42
CA VAL A 182 2.79 -5.25 17.84
C VAL A 182 2.95 -5.08 16.34
N ALA A 183 1.85 -5.23 15.61
CA ALA A 183 1.74 -4.89 14.20
C ALA A 183 1.15 -3.49 14.04
N ILE A 184 1.87 -2.61 13.35
CA ILE A 184 1.47 -1.22 13.13
C ILE A 184 1.20 -0.98 11.66
N MET A 185 0.00 -0.50 11.34
CA MET A 185 -0.29 0.10 10.04
C MET A 185 -0.10 1.61 10.15
N ALA A 186 0.82 2.15 9.36
CA ALA A 186 0.91 3.59 9.14
C ALA A 186 -0.05 4.01 8.03
N CYS A 187 -0.54 5.24 8.07
CA CYS A 187 -1.47 5.73 7.07
C CYS A 187 -0.84 5.85 5.67
N ASP A 188 0.47 6.06 5.58
CA ASP A 188 1.28 6.09 4.36
C ASP A 188 2.74 5.69 4.68
N ASP A 189 3.60 5.63 3.66
CA ASP A 189 5.02 5.27 3.81
C ASP A 189 5.85 6.30 4.58
N ASN A 190 5.50 7.60 4.54
CA ASN A 190 6.21 8.63 5.30
C ASN A 190 5.99 8.43 6.81
N HIS A 191 4.75 8.15 7.22
CA HIS A 191 4.42 7.82 8.60
C HIS A 191 5.04 6.49 9.04
N ALA A 192 5.13 5.50 8.15
CA ALA A 192 5.85 4.27 8.42
C ALA A 192 7.35 4.55 8.67
N TYR A 193 7.94 5.46 7.89
CA TYR A 193 9.33 5.89 8.05
C TYR A 193 9.56 6.61 9.39
N HIS A 194 8.62 7.44 9.86
CA HIS A 194 8.72 8.06 11.18
C HIS A 194 8.79 7.02 12.31
N ILE A 195 8.06 5.91 12.20
CA ILE A 195 8.13 4.81 13.18
C ILE A 195 9.53 4.19 13.19
N THR A 196 10.11 3.94 12.00
CA THR A 196 11.46 3.36 11.91
C THR A 196 12.50 4.29 12.50
N GLU A 197 12.42 5.60 12.23
CA GLU A 197 13.31 6.60 12.79
C GLU A 197 13.18 6.69 14.31
N ALA A 198 11.97 6.74 14.84
CA ALA A 198 11.73 6.78 16.29
C ALA A 198 12.28 5.54 17.02
N CYS A 199 12.27 4.36 16.37
CA CYS A 199 12.89 3.16 16.93
C CYS A 199 14.43 3.21 16.91
N HIS A 200 15.04 3.92 15.95
CA HIS A 200 16.49 4.08 15.85
C HIS A 200 17.04 5.16 16.80
N GLN A 201 16.32 6.28 16.94
CA GLN A 201 16.74 7.44 17.72
C GLN A 201 16.60 7.27 19.24
N ALA A 202 16.31 6.07 19.76
CA ALA A 202 16.27 5.77 21.20
C ALA A 202 17.67 5.79 21.88
N GLU A 203 18.55 6.69 21.46
CA GLU A 203 19.81 7.06 22.11
C GLU A 203 19.52 7.97 23.32
N GLY A 204 19.00 7.39 24.39
CA GLY A 204 18.61 8.18 25.58
C GLY A 204 18.23 7.38 26.82
N GLY A 205 18.65 6.11 26.93
CA GLY A 205 18.35 5.25 28.09
C GLY A 205 16.98 4.57 28.06
N GLY A 206 16.17 4.79 27.02
CA GLY A 206 14.94 4.03 26.74
C GLY A 206 15.22 2.61 26.23
N LYS A 207 14.18 1.77 26.19
CA LYS A 207 14.33 0.39 25.71
C LYS A 207 14.42 0.40 24.19
N ARG A 208 15.55 -0.02 23.62
CA ARG A 208 15.72 -0.14 22.15
C ARG A 208 14.64 -1.06 21.56
N LEU A 209 13.72 -0.48 20.80
CA LEU A 209 12.65 -1.22 20.11
C LEU A 209 13.19 -1.80 18.80
N ARG A 210 13.05 -3.11 18.62
CA ARG A 210 13.53 -3.80 17.43
C ARG A 210 12.42 -3.92 16.39
N ILE A 211 12.78 -3.68 15.15
CA ILE A 211 11.95 -3.95 13.98
C ILE A 211 12.59 -5.13 13.23
N PRO A 212 11.85 -6.21 12.91
CA PRO A 212 10.42 -6.39 13.14
C PRO A 212 10.04 -7.02 14.51
N ASP A 213 11.02 -7.40 15.34
CA ASP A 213 10.79 -8.28 16.50
C ASP A 213 9.80 -7.76 17.56
N ASP A 214 9.95 -6.50 17.95
CA ASP A 214 9.05 -5.86 18.90
C ASP A 214 7.92 -5.14 18.14
N ILE A 215 8.27 -4.52 17.00
CA ILE A 215 7.36 -3.73 16.17
C ILE A 215 7.50 -4.16 14.72
N ALA A 216 6.42 -4.69 14.14
CA ALA A 216 6.32 -4.85 12.70
C ALA A 216 5.50 -3.69 12.12
N VAL A 217 5.98 -3.06 11.05
CA VAL A 217 5.35 -1.87 10.46
C VAL A 217 5.10 -2.02 8.97
N VAL A 218 3.89 -1.68 8.53
CA VAL A 218 3.50 -1.60 7.11
C VAL A 218 3.03 -0.18 6.78
N GLY A 219 3.52 0.36 5.68
CA GLY A 219 3.04 1.61 5.09
C GLY A 219 2.01 1.38 3.98
N VAL A 220 1.66 2.46 3.28
CA VAL A 220 0.79 2.45 2.10
C VAL A 220 1.39 3.40 1.07
N ASP A 221 1.22 3.07 -0.21
CA ASP A 221 1.67 3.78 -1.42
C ASP A 221 2.83 3.06 -2.13
N ASN A 222 3.63 2.28 -1.40
CA ASN A 222 4.82 1.59 -1.88
C ASN A 222 5.77 2.54 -2.65
N ASP A 223 6.01 3.73 -2.08
CA ASP A 223 7.08 4.60 -2.54
C ASP A 223 8.42 3.91 -2.31
N GLU A 224 8.98 3.36 -3.38
CA GLU A 224 10.22 2.60 -3.30
C GLU A 224 11.39 3.41 -2.74
N THR A 225 11.35 4.74 -2.86
CA THR A 225 12.42 5.60 -2.35
C THR A 225 12.38 5.62 -0.83
N ILE A 226 11.22 5.93 -0.25
CA ILE A 226 11.02 5.93 1.20
C ILE A 226 11.18 4.53 1.77
N CYS A 227 10.61 3.52 1.10
CA CYS A 227 10.69 2.14 1.56
C CYS A 227 12.12 1.59 1.64
N ARG A 228 13.01 2.00 0.73
CA ARG A 228 14.43 1.58 0.70
C ARG A 228 15.33 2.47 1.56
N LEU A 229 14.94 3.72 1.81
CA LEU A 229 15.69 4.63 2.69
C LEU A 229 15.54 4.21 4.16
N SER A 230 14.36 3.70 4.52
CA SER A 230 14.10 3.17 5.86
C SER A 230 15.03 2.02 6.23
N GLN A 231 15.49 2.01 7.47
CA GLN A 231 16.17 0.88 8.07
C GLN A 231 15.30 0.31 9.19
N PRO A 232 14.98 -1.00 9.20
CA PRO A 232 15.03 -1.91 8.04
C PRO A 232 14.02 -1.51 6.94
N ASN A 233 14.22 -1.95 5.69
CA ASN A 233 13.34 -1.53 4.58
C ASN A 233 11.85 -1.81 4.86
N LEU A 234 10.99 -0.86 4.47
CA LEU A 234 9.56 -0.89 4.77
C LEU A 234 8.76 -1.78 3.86
N SER A 235 7.93 -2.61 4.46
CA SER A 235 6.82 -3.27 3.79
C SER A 235 5.72 -2.25 3.53
N SER A 236 5.06 -2.31 2.38
CA SER A 236 4.05 -1.32 2.03
C SER A 236 2.95 -1.89 1.13
N LEU A 237 1.73 -1.40 1.31
CA LEU A 237 0.60 -1.71 0.43
C LEU A 237 0.75 -1.00 -0.91
N ASN A 238 0.87 -1.79 -1.98
CA ASN A 238 0.89 -1.30 -3.34
C ASN A 238 -0.51 -0.89 -3.81
N GLN A 239 -0.58 0.16 -4.62
CA GLN A 239 -1.79 0.72 -5.19
C GLN A 239 -1.65 0.87 -6.70
N ALA A 240 -2.76 0.66 -7.43
CA ALA A 240 -2.79 0.70 -8.89
C ALA A 240 -2.75 2.14 -9.46
N VAL A 241 -1.82 2.97 -9.00
CA VAL A 241 -1.76 4.41 -9.32
C VAL A 241 -1.49 4.65 -10.81
N GLU A 242 -0.61 3.86 -11.44
CA GLU A 242 -0.39 3.95 -12.89
C GLU A 242 -1.66 3.65 -13.70
N GLN A 243 -2.42 2.64 -13.27
CA GLN A 243 -3.69 2.33 -13.92
C GLN A 243 -4.69 3.48 -13.74
N ALA A 244 -4.77 4.06 -12.55
CA ALA A 244 -5.59 5.24 -12.31
C ALA A 244 -5.16 6.44 -13.18
N GLY A 245 -3.86 6.66 -13.38
CA GLY A 245 -3.36 7.69 -14.30
C GLY A 245 -3.86 7.49 -15.74
N TYR A 246 -3.85 6.25 -16.22
CA TYR A 246 -4.41 5.90 -17.52
C TYR A 246 -5.93 6.19 -17.58
N ASP A 247 -6.66 5.84 -16.53
CA ASP A 247 -8.10 6.07 -16.44
C ASP A 247 -8.46 7.55 -16.32
N VAL A 248 -7.64 8.37 -15.66
CA VAL A 248 -7.73 9.84 -15.62
C VAL A 248 -7.56 10.43 -17.02
N ALA A 249 -6.56 9.97 -17.78
CA ALA A 249 -6.37 10.44 -19.15
C ALA A 249 -7.58 10.13 -20.04
N ARG A 250 -8.12 8.91 -19.92
CA ARG A 250 -9.35 8.51 -20.60
C ARG A 250 -10.54 9.37 -20.20
N LEU A 251 -10.66 9.72 -18.92
CA LEU A 251 -11.72 10.60 -18.43
C LEU A 251 -11.62 12.00 -19.05
N ILE A 252 -10.42 12.60 -19.04
CA ILE A 252 -10.19 13.92 -19.65
C ILE A 252 -10.52 13.90 -21.15
N ASP A 253 -10.05 12.89 -21.90
CA ASP A 253 -10.33 12.78 -23.34
C ASP A 253 -11.84 12.67 -23.62
N ARG A 254 -12.55 11.86 -22.82
CA ARG A 254 -14.02 11.75 -22.88
C ARG A 254 -14.70 13.08 -22.58
N MET A 255 -14.30 13.78 -21.52
CA MET A 255 -14.90 15.06 -21.13
C MET A 255 -14.62 16.17 -22.16
N LEU A 256 -13.48 16.13 -22.85
CA LEU A 256 -13.19 17.05 -23.96
C LEU A 256 -14.07 16.80 -25.18
N GLN A 257 -14.38 15.54 -25.46
CA GLN A 257 -15.26 15.16 -26.58
C GLN A 257 -16.75 15.33 -26.26
N GLN A 258 -17.13 15.15 -24.99
CA GLN A 258 -18.51 15.19 -24.51
C GLN A 258 -18.61 15.99 -23.19
N PRO A 259 -18.59 17.33 -23.24
CA PRO A 259 -18.55 18.18 -22.05
C PRO A 259 -19.74 18.00 -21.09
N ASP A 260 -20.91 17.63 -21.62
CA ASP A 260 -22.15 17.45 -20.85
C ASP A 260 -22.36 16.01 -20.34
N ALA A 261 -21.45 15.09 -20.67
CA ALA A 261 -21.56 13.71 -20.21
C ALA A 261 -21.30 13.61 -18.69
N PRO A 262 -22.03 12.72 -17.98
CA PRO A 262 -21.72 12.45 -16.58
C PRO A 262 -20.33 11.84 -16.46
N TRP A 263 -19.66 12.20 -15.37
CA TRP A 263 -18.34 11.69 -15.00
C TRP A 263 -18.45 10.78 -13.77
N GLU A 264 -17.39 10.03 -13.52
CA GLU A 264 -17.25 9.16 -12.37
C GLU A 264 -15.87 9.39 -11.76
N ASP A 265 -15.74 9.08 -10.47
CA ASP A 265 -14.45 9.09 -9.80
C ASP A 265 -13.52 8.01 -10.37
N VAL A 266 -12.23 8.33 -10.46
CA VAL A 266 -11.20 7.38 -10.83
C VAL A 266 -10.70 6.65 -9.59
N MET A 267 -10.92 5.35 -9.55
CA MET A 267 -10.59 4.51 -8.41
C MET A 267 -9.16 3.95 -8.50
N VAL A 268 -8.30 4.35 -7.57
CA VAL A 268 -7.01 3.74 -7.30
C VAL A 268 -7.21 2.49 -6.45
N MET A 269 -7.17 1.33 -7.09
CA MET A 269 -7.42 0.08 -6.38
C MET A 269 -6.20 -0.34 -5.53
N PRO A 270 -6.39 -0.68 -4.24
CA PRO A 270 -5.33 -1.33 -3.47
C PRO A 270 -5.07 -2.73 -4.02
N GLN A 271 -3.82 -3.16 -4.01
CA GLN A 271 -3.40 -4.44 -4.59
C GLN A 271 -2.96 -5.41 -3.49
N HIS A 272 -1.66 -5.44 -3.21
CA HIS A 272 -1.04 -6.38 -2.29
C HIS A 272 0.00 -5.66 -1.44
N VAL A 273 0.29 -6.20 -0.26
CA VAL A 273 1.43 -5.76 0.54
C VAL A 273 2.70 -6.32 -0.08
N THR A 274 3.65 -5.45 -0.40
CA THR A 274 5.01 -5.85 -0.74
C THR A 274 5.77 -6.04 0.57
N SER A 275 6.02 -7.30 0.94
CA SER A 275 6.73 -7.65 2.17
C SER A 275 8.22 -7.30 2.07
N ARG A 276 8.73 -6.63 3.10
CA ARG A 276 10.15 -6.34 3.32
C ARG A 276 10.50 -6.60 4.80
N GLN A 277 11.74 -6.29 5.19
CA GLN A 277 12.29 -6.59 6.51
C GLN A 277 11.48 -6.00 7.67
N SER A 278 10.79 -4.86 7.48
CA SER A 278 9.97 -4.23 8.52
C SER A 278 8.79 -5.08 9.02
N THR A 279 8.44 -6.16 8.32
CA THR A 279 7.39 -7.10 8.74
C THR A 279 7.84 -8.55 8.66
N ASP A 280 9.15 -8.78 8.60
CA ASP A 280 9.75 -10.11 8.45
C ASP A 280 9.82 -10.87 9.78
N ILE A 281 8.67 -10.97 10.43
CA ILE A 281 8.44 -11.74 11.64
C ILE A 281 7.11 -12.48 11.53
N TYR A 282 7.04 -13.58 12.27
CA TYR A 282 5.80 -14.24 12.64
C TYR A 282 5.61 -14.11 14.15
N ALA A 283 4.62 -13.33 14.55
CA ALA A 283 4.34 -13.01 15.93
C ALA A 283 3.60 -14.17 16.61
N HIS A 284 4.35 -15.17 17.08
CA HIS A 284 3.79 -16.28 17.86
C HIS A 284 4.35 -16.32 19.26
N ASN A 285 3.45 -16.52 20.24
CA ASN A 285 3.84 -16.76 21.63
C ASN A 285 4.55 -18.11 21.82
N ASP A 286 4.38 -19.04 20.89
CA ASP A 286 5.12 -20.31 20.87
C ASP A 286 6.41 -20.13 20.06
N LEU A 287 7.54 -20.05 20.78
CA LEU A 287 8.88 -19.85 20.21
C LEU A 287 9.23 -20.93 19.17
N TYR A 288 8.75 -22.16 19.34
CA TYR A 288 8.98 -23.25 18.38
C TYR A 288 8.21 -23.03 17.08
N ILE A 289 7.00 -22.47 17.15
CA ILE A 289 6.23 -22.13 15.96
C ILE A 289 6.88 -20.94 15.23
N ALA A 290 7.35 -19.94 15.97
CA ALA A 290 8.11 -18.83 15.39
C ALA A 290 9.37 -19.30 14.66
N GLU A 291 10.13 -20.23 15.26
CA GLU A 291 11.34 -20.83 14.67
C GLU A 291 11.03 -21.63 13.39
N VAL A 292 9.97 -22.44 13.42
CA VAL A 292 9.50 -23.19 12.24
C VAL A 292 9.06 -22.27 11.12
N LEU A 293 8.32 -21.20 11.43
CA LEU A 293 7.87 -20.22 10.43
C LEU A 293 9.05 -19.46 9.80
N LYS A 294 10.04 -19.08 10.62
CA LYS A 294 11.28 -18.45 10.15
C LYS A 294 12.00 -19.37 9.16
N TYR A 295 12.22 -20.63 9.52
CA TYR A 295 12.87 -21.59 8.63
C TYR A 295 12.10 -21.78 7.32
N ILE A 296 10.77 -21.90 7.39
CA ILE A 296 9.92 -22.01 6.20
C ILE A 296 10.15 -20.82 5.27
N TYR A 297 10.19 -19.60 5.80
CA TYR A 297 10.34 -18.39 5.00
C TYR A 297 11.73 -18.28 4.36
N GLU A 298 12.79 -18.53 5.13
CA GLU A 298 14.18 -18.51 4.66
C GLU A 298 14.45 -19.58 3.58
N ASN A 299 13.75 -20.72 3.65
CA ASN A 299 13.98 -21.87 2.78
C ASN A 299 12.83 -22.13 1.79
N ILE A 300 11.91 -21.17 1.60
CA ILE A 300 10.67 -21.38 0.83
C ILE A 300 10.90 -21.73 -0.66
N ASN A 301 12.04 -21.27 -1.20
CA ASN A 301 12.50 -21.54 -2.55
C ASN A 301 13.09 -22.97 -2.70
N GLN A 302 13.33 -23.65 -1.59
CA GLN A 302 13.87 -25.01 -1.53
C GLN A 302 12.78 -26.01 -1.16
N LYS A 303 13.09 -27.31 -1.29
CA LYS A 303 12.19 -28.38 -0.86
C LYS A 303 12.22 -28.49 0.67
N ILE A 304 11.13 -28.07 1.31
CA ILE A 304 10.93 -28.23 2.76
C ILE A 304 10.13 -29.51 3.02
N SER A 305 10.66 -30.39 3.85
CA SER A 305 9.93 -31.54 4.40
C SER A 305 9.50 -31.29 5.84
N VAL A 306 8.49 -32.03 6.30
CA VAL A 306 8.06 -31.95 7.72
C VAL A 306 9.18 -32.45 8.65
N ASP A 307 10.02 -33.39 8.20
CA ASP A 307 11.16 -33.88 8.99
C ASP A 307 12.21 -32.80 9.22
N ASP A 308 12.46 -31.94 8.23
CA ASP A 308 13.36 -30.79 8.39
C ASP A 308 12.85 -29.87 9.52
N LEU A 309 11.54 -29.65 9.59
CA LEU A 309 10.92 -28.79 10.60
C LEU A 309 10.91 -29.42 11.99
N VAL A 310 10.71 -30.74 12.06
CA VAL A 310 10.78 -31.49 13.33
C VAL A 310 12.20 -31.48 13.90
N ALA A 311 13.23 -31.46 13.06
CA ALA A 311 14.62 -31.40 13.51
C ALA A 311 15.02 -30.06 14.15
N LEU A 312 14.28 -28.98 13.89
CA LEU A 312 14.55 -27.64 14.43
C LEU A 312 14.11 -27.48 15.89
N VAL A 313 13.09 -28.22 16.29
CA VAL A 313 12.38 -27.98 17.56
C VAL A 313 12.30 -29.26 18.37
N PRO A 314 12.31 -29.20 19.71
CA PRO A 314 12.21 -30.37 20.58
C PRO A 314 10.77 -30.91 20.68
N LEU A 315 10.07 -31.04 19.54
CA LEU A 315 8.68 -31.50 19.45
C LEU A 315 8.59 -32.75 18.56
N SER A 316 7.73 -33.69 18.93
CA SER A 316 7.37 -34.78 18.00
C SER A 316 6.57 -34.23 16.81
N ARG A 317 6.63 -34.91 15.66
CA ARG A 317 5.87 -34.53 14.45
C ARG A 317 4.40 -34.22 14.75
N ARG A 318 3.71 -35.13 15.43
CA ARG A 318 2.28 -34.98 15.78
C ARG A 318 2.03 -33.74 16.66
N LEU A 319 2.91 -33.48 17.62
CA LEU A 319 2.78 -32.33 18.50
C LEU A 319 3.04 -31.02 17.74
N LEU A 320 4.05 -30.98 16.87
CA LEU A 320 4.33 -29.83 16.01
C LEU A 320 3.14 -29.53 15.09
N GLU A 321 2.61 -30.52 14.37
CA GLU A 321 1.44 -30.32 13.49
C GLU A 321 0.20 -29.83 14.25
N THR A 322 -0.07 -30.41 15.42
CA THR A 322 -1.22 -30.03 16.24
C THR A 322 -1.08 -28.60 16.76
N ARG A 323 0.11 -28.24 17.27
CA ARG A 323 0.40 -26.89 17.75
C ARG A 323 0.36 -25.89 16.62
N PHE A 324 1.00 -26.18 15.50
CA PHE A 324 1.01 -25.31 14.32
C PHE A 324 -0.41 -25.07 13.83
N LYS A 325 -1.25 -26.10 13.70
CA LYS A 325 -2.65 -25.93 13.30
C LYS A 325 -3.46 -25.10 14.29
N ARG A 326 -3.19 -25.23 15.59
CA ARG A 326 -3.84 -24.42 16.62
C ARG A 326 -3.44 -22.94 16.54
N GLU A 327 -2.14 -22.66 16.38
CA GLU A 327 -1.63 -21.29 16.34
C GLU A 327 -1.86 -20.58 15.00
N MET A 328 -1.80 -21.32 13.88
CA MET A 328 -1.89 -20.77 12.51
C MET A 328 -3.26 -20.96 11.86
N GLY A 329 -4.15 -21.75 12.44
CA GLY A 329 -5.44 -22.11 11.85
C GLY A 329 -5.36 -23.00 10.60
N THR A 330 -4.16 -23.41 10.18
CA THR A 330 -3.91 -24.19 8.95
C THR A 330 -2.84 -25.26 9.16
N SER A 331 -2.78 -26.27 8.29
CA SER A 331 -1.68 -27.24 8.30
C SER A 331 -0.36 -26.61 7.82
N ILE A 332 0.77 -27.20 8.21
CA ILE A 332 2.11 -26.78 7.74
C ILE A 332 2.20 -26.86 6.21
N TYR A 333 1.70 -27.95 5.62
CA TYR A 333 1.72 -28.14 4.18
C TYR A 333 0.92 -27.05 3.45
N ASP A 334 -0.32 -26.80 3.87
CA ASP A 334 -1.17 -25.78 3.26
C ASP A 334 -0.57 -24.38 3.42
N TYR A 335 0.10 -24.13 4.55
CA TYR A 335 0.80 -22.88 4.82
C TYR A 335 1.96 -22.66 3.82
N ILE A 336 2.84 -23.64 3.67
CA ILE A 336 3.98 -23.58 2.74
C ILE A 336 3.48 -23.38 1.30
N ILE A 337 2.44 -24.11 0.90
CA ILE A 337 1.86 -23.99 -0.44
C ILE A 337 1.31 -22.58 -0.69
N ARG A 338 0.54 -22.02 0.25
CA ARG A 338 0.02 -20.65 0.12
C ARG A 338 1.15 -19.62 0.01
N LEU A 339 2.17 -19.73 0.85
CA LEU A 339 3.31 -18.83 0.83
C LEU A 339 4.10 -18.90 -0.50
N ARG A 340 4.27 -20.10 -1.06
CA ARG A 340 4.86 -20.27 -2.40
C ARG A 340 4.01 -19.61 -3.48
N ILE A 341 2.70 -19.76 -3.43
CA ILE A 341 1.80 -19.11 -4.41
C ILE A 341 1.88 -17.59 -4.31
N GLU A 342 1.93 -17.03 -3.10
CA GLU A 342 2.13 -15.59 -2.89
C GLU A 342 3.45 -15.10 -3.53
N LYS A 343 4.55 -15.86 -3.41
CA LYS A 343 5.81 -15.55 -4.10
C LYS A 343 5.72 -15.71 -5.62
N VAL A 344 5.03 -16.72 -6.13
CA VAL A 344 4.78 -16.85 -7.58
C VAL A 344 4.05 -15.60 -8.08
N MET A 345 3.01 -15.16 -7.39
CA MET A 345 2.28 -13.94 -7.77
C MET A 345 3.21 -12.72 -7.83
N GLN A 346 4.11 -12.58 -6.85
CA GLN A 346 5.09 -11.49 -6.84
C GLN A 346 6.01 -11.54 -8.07
N GLN A 347 6.66 -12.68 -8.34
CA GLN A 347 7.57 -12.81 -9.48
C GLN A 347 6.88 -12.58 -10.83
N LEU A 348 5.64 -13.06 -10.97
CA LEU A 348 4.83 -12.82 -12.17
C LEU A 348 4.50 -11.34 -12.35
N ARG A 349 4.24 -10.59 -11.26
CA ARG A 349 4.05 -9.13 -11.31
C ARG A 349 5.32 -8.44 -11.76
N GLU A 350 6.47 -8.87 -11.26
CA GLU A 350 7.81 -8.37 -11.62
C GLU A 350 8.25 -8.76 -13.04
N GLY A 351 7.42 -9.52 -13.77
CA GLY A 351 7.59 -9.82 -15.19
C GLY A 351 8.18 -11.19 -15.50
N ALA A 352 8.51 -11.99 -14.48
CA ALA A 352 8.94 -13.37 -14.65
C ALA A 352 7.90 -14.18 -15.42
N SER A 353 8.37 -15.15 -16.20
CA SER A 353 7.53 -16.16 -16.83
C SER A 353 7.03 -17.16 -15.78
N VAL A 354 5.94 -17.86 -16.11
CA VAL A 354 5.42 -18.94 -15.25
C VAL A 354 6.45 -20.05 -15.04
N SER A 355 7.31 -20.29 -16.03
CA SER A 355 8.37 -21.29 -15.94
C SER A 355 9.48 -20.88 -14.98
N GLU A 356 9.92 -19.61 -15.03
CA GLU A 356 10.93 -19.07 -14.11
C GLU A 356 10.41 -19.12 -12.68
N ALA A 357 9.19 -18.62 -12.45
CA ALA A 357 8.60 -18.62 -11.11
C ALA A 357 8.38 -20.03 -10.53
N ALA A 358 8.05 -21.02 -11.39
CA ALA A 358 7.93 -22.41 -10.97
C ALA A 358 9.28 -22.99 -10.53
N ALA A 359 10.34 -22.72 -11.30
CA ALA A 359 11.69 -23.21 -11.03
C ALA A 359 12.25 -22.60 -9.73
N ASP A 360 12.09 -21.30 -9.55
CA ASP A 360 12.60 -20.57 -8.37
C ASP A 360 11.97 -21.01 -7.05
N LEU A 361 10.74 -21.52 -7.09
CA LEU A 361 9.97 -21.90 -5.90
C LEU A 361 9.86 -23.41 -5.69
N GLY A 362 10.67 -24.19 -6.41
CA GLY A 362 10.80 -25.63 -6.23
C GLY A 362 9.56 -26.43 -6.65
N PHE A 363 8.74 -25.91 -7.57
CA PHE A 363 7.66 -26.68 -8.17
C PHE A 363 8.23 -27.65 -9.21
N SER A 364 8.03 -28.95 -9.01
CA SER A 364 8.52 -29.99 -9.91
C SER A 364 7.83 -30.03 -11.27
N ASP A 365 6.62 -29.47 -11.39
CA ASP A 365 5.86 -29.41 -12.63
C ASP A 365 4.97 -28.15 -12.67
N ILE A 366 5.08 -27.39 -13.76
CA ILE A 366 4.26 -26.22 -14.07
C ILE A 366 2.76 -26.56 -14.06
N LYS A 367 2.37 -27.78 -14.45
CA LYS A 367 0.96 -28.22 -14.39
C LYS A 367 0.46 -28.29 -12.95
N ASN A 368 1.29 -28.80 -12.04
CA ASN A 368 0.94 -28.86 -10.62
C ASN A 368 0.84 -27.46 -10.02
N LEU A 369 1.80 -26.57 -10.33
CA LEU A 369 1.71 -25.15 -9.97
C LEU A 369 0.41 -24.54 -10.48
N SER A 370 0.09 -24.70 -11.77
CA SER A 370 -1.10 -24.09 -12.38
C SER A 370 -2.40 -24.57 -11.73
N ARG A 371 -2.49 -25.86 -11.38
CA ARG A 371 -3.64 -26.43 -10.67
C ARG A 371 -3.79 -25.83 -9.27
N ILE A 372 -2.71 -25.80 -8.50
CA ILE A 372 -2.71 -25.27 -7.12
C ILE A 372 -2.99 -23.76 -7.14
N PHE A 373 -2.36 -23.02 -8.04
CA PHE A 373 -2.56 -21.58 -8.20
C PHE A 373 -4.02 -21.27 -8.52
N ARG A 374 -4.63 -21.98 -9.49
CA ARG A 374 -6.06 -21.80 -9.82
C ARG A 374 -6.99 -22.15 -8.67
N GLN A 375 -6.64 -23.15 -7.86
CA GLN A 375 -7.43 -23.52 -6.69
C GLN A 375 -7.42 -22.40 -5.62
N ILE A 376 -6.31 -21.66 -5.50
CA ILE A 376 -6.15 -20.61 -4.49
C ILE A 376 -6.62 -19.25 -5.01
N GLU A 377 -6.22 -18.86 -6.21
CA GLU A 377 -6.45 -17.53 -6.80
C GLU A 377 -7.64 -17.48 -7.78
N GLY A 378 -8.25 -18.63 -8.10
CA GLY A 378 -9.39 -18.72 -9.03
C GLY A 378 -9.03 -18.64 -10.53
N ILE A 379 -7.86 -18.10 -10.87
CA ILE A 379 -7.33 -17.96 -12.25
C ILE A 379 -5.99 -18.66 -12.41
N THR A 380 -5.53 -18.86 -13.64
CA THR A 380 -4.22 -19.48 -13.94
C THR A 380 -3.05 -18.50 -13.73
N PRO A 381 -1.81 -18.99 -13.52
CA PRO A 381 -0.62 -18.13 -13.43
C PRO A 381 -0.43 -17.24 -14.67
N SER A 382 -0.75 -17.76 -15.86
CA SER A 382 -0.63 -17.02 -17.12
C SER A 382 -1.65 -15.87 -17.21
N GLU A 383 -2.91 -16.12 -16.82
CA GLU A 383 -3.94 -15.08 -16.74
C GLU A 383 -3.58 -14.03 -15.68
N TYR A 384 -3.05 -14.47 -14.53
CA TYR A 384 -2.58 -13.58 -13.48
C TYR A 384 -1.47 -12.66 -13.99
N ARG A 385 -0.44 -13.22 -14.65
CA ARG A 385 0.65 -12.45 -15.26
C ARG A 385 0.15 -11.48 -16.33
N LEU A 386 -0.81 -11.88 -17.16
CA LEU A 386 -1.37 -11.00 -18.18
C LEU A 386 -2.10 -9.80 -17.55
N ARG A 387 -2.78 -10.02 -16.42
CA ARG A 387 -3.59 -9.01 -15.74
C ARG A 387 -2.77 -8.08 -14.85
N TYR A 388 -1.73 -8.59 -14.20
CA TYR A 388 -0.99 -7.88 -13.14
C TYR A 388 0.52 -7.74 -13.39
N GLY A 389 1.06 -8.38 -14.42
CA GLY A 389 2.48 -8.28 -14.79
C GLY A 389 2.86 -6.93 -15.40
N VAL A 390 4.09 -6.50 -15.15
CA VAL A 390 4.69 -5.38 -15.89
C VAL A 390 4.72 -5.74 -17.38
N LYS A 391 4.01 -4.97 -18.21
CA LYS A 391 4.09 -5.09 -19.67
C LYS A 391 5.46 -4.54 -20.10
N LYS A 392 6.35 -5.44 -20.55
CA LYS A 392 7.61 -5.07 -21.20
C LYS A 392 7.35 -4.39 -22.54
#